data_AF-A0A2V2SIF9-F1
#
_entry.id   AF-A0A2V2SIF9-F1
#
_cell.length_a   1.000
_cell.length_b   1.000
_cell.length_c   1.000
_cell.angle_alpha   90.00
_cell.angle_beta   90.00
_cell.angle_gamma   90.00
#
_symmetry.space_group_name_H-M   'P 1'
#
loop_
_entity.id
_entity.type
_entity.pdbx_description
1 polymer ?
#
loop_
_entity_poly.entity_id
_entity_poly.type
_entity_poly.pdbx_seq_one_letter_code
_entity_poly.pdbx_strand_id
1 'polypeptide(L)' 'MKTVRKSAKARLNGSPHSREELLAANARALKATMEMTREEKFQSLVRAGICTADGKLTRRYGG' A
#
# COMPACT_ATOMS: atom_id res chain seq x y z
N MET A 1 33.38 -30.76 13.83
CA MET A 1 32.08 -30.05 13.71
C MET A 1 32.37 -28.54 13.69
N LYS A 2 32.16 -27.85 12.56
CA LYS A 2 32.38 -26.39 12.45
C LYS A 2 31.02 -25.70 12.45
N THR A 3 30.69 -24.96 13.51
CA THR A 3 29.45 -24.17 13.59
C THR A 3 29.59 -22.88 12.78
N VAL A 4 29.05 -22.87 11.56
CA VAL A 4 28.94 -21.66 10.75
C VAL A 4 27.74 -20.84 11.27
N ARG A 5 28.01 -19.79 12.05
CA ARG A 5 26.98 -18.81 12.45
C ARG A 5 26.56 -18.02 11.21
N LYS A 6 25.37 -18.29 10.68
CA LYS A 6 24.74 -17.43 9.66
C LYS A 6 24.31 -16.13 10.34
N SER A 7 25.13 -15.09 10.21
CA SER A 7 24.69 -13.71 10.44
C SER A 7 23.73 -13.35 9.31
N ALA A 8 22.44 -13.58 9.54
CA ALA A 8 21.40 -12.97 8.72
C ALA A 8 21.43 -11.47 9.04
N LYS A 9 22.13 -10.67 8.23
CA LYS A 9 21.93 -9.22 8.25
C LYS A 9 20.45 -8.99 7.98
N ALA A 10 19.70 -8.64 9.02
CA ALA A 10 18.35 -8.14 8.88
C ALA A 10 18.45 -6.94 7.93
N ARG A 11 17.91 -7.09 6.72
CA ARG A 11 17.67 -5.96 5.83
C ARG A 11 16.56 -5.16 6.51
N LEU A 12 16.96 -4.28 7.44
CA LEU A 12 16.06 -3.33 8.06
C LEU A 12 15.65 -2.37 6.96
N ASN A 13 14.50 -2.66 6.34
CA ASN A 13 13.83 -1.76 5.43
C ASN A 13 13.38 -0.54 6.25
N GLY A 14 14.26 0.44 6.43
CA GLY A 14 14.00 1.67 7.18
C GLY A 14 13.72 1.46 8.68
N SER A 15 13.78 2.54 9.44
CA SER A 15 13.16 2.58 10.76
C SER A 15 11.64 2.42 10.61
N PRO A 16 10.96 1.66 11.47
CA PRO A 16 9.51 1.66 11.51
C PRO A 16 8.99 3.10 11.66
N HIS A 17 8.01 3.48 10.85
CA HIS A 17 7.42 4.81 10.96
C HIS A 17 6.84 5.04 12.35
N SER A 18 6.98 6.26 12.86
CA SER A 18 6.31 6.65 14.09
C SER A 18 4.80 6.67 13.87
N ARG A 19 4.03 6.53 14.97
CA ARG A 19 2.57 6.65 14.90
C ARG A 19 2.12 7.98 14.29
N GLU A 20 2.82 9.06 14.60
CA GLU A 20 2.53 10.40 14.08
C GLU A 20 2.79 10.49 12.58
N GLU A 21 3.88 9.89 12.08
CA GLU A 21 4.18 9.83 10.65
C GLU A 21 3.10 9.05 9.88
N LEU A 22 2.64 7.92 10.44
CA LEU A 22 1.56 7.13 9.85
C LEU A 22 0.24 7.91 9.80
N LEU A 23 -0.10 8.63 10.88
CA LEU A 23 -1.30 9.48 10.92
C LEU A 23 -1.21 10.64 9.93
N ALA A 24 -0.06 11.30 9.82
CA ALA A 24 0.16 12.38 8.86
C ALA A 24 0.10 11.87 7.41
N ALA A 25 0.64 10.67 7.13
CA ALA A 25 0.53 10.03 5.83
C ALA A 25 -0.93 9.68 5.50
N ASN A 26 -1.68 9.14 6.47
CA ASN A 26 -3.09 8.83 6.32
C ASN A 26 -3.93 10.09 6.05
N ALA A 27 -3.72 11.16 6.81
CA ALA A 27 -4.42 12.43 6.61
C ALA A 27 -4.15 13.02 5.21
N ARG A 28 -2.90 12.97 4.73
CA ARG A 28 -2.55 13.40 3.36
C ARG A 28 -3.25 12.56 2.30
N ALA A 29 -3.27 11.23 2.47
CA ALA A 29 -3.96 10.33 1.56
C ALA A 29 -5.47 10.64 1.52
N LEU A 30 -6.11 10.82 2.67
CA LEU A 30 -7.53 11.17 2.76
C LEU A 30 -7.83 12.49 2.06
N LYS A 31 -7.03 13.53 2.32
CA LYS A 31 -7.19 14.84 1.66
C LYS A 31 -7.12 14.70 0.13
N ALA A 32 -6.09 14.02 -0.38
CA ALA A 32 -5.94 13.78 -1.81
C ALA A 32 -7.15 13.04 -2.39
N THR A 33 -7.67 12.02 -1.69
CA THR A 33 -8.88 11.32 -2.15
C THR A 33 -10.15 12.17 -2.07
N MET A 34 -10.26 13.14 -1.17
CA MET A 34 -11.41 14.04 -1.10
C MET A 34 -11.47 14.99 -2.29
N GLU A 35 -10.31 15.47 -2.76
CA GLU A 35 -10.19 16.39 -3.89
C GLU A 35 -10.38 15.69 -5.25
N MET A 36 -10.29 14.35 -5.31
CA MET A 36 -10.47 13.57 -6.54
C MET A 36 -11.93 13.47 -6.98
N THR A 37 -12.14 13.58 -8.29
CA THR A 37 -13.40 13.25 -8.97
C THR A 37 -13.70 11.74 -8.90
N ARG A 38 -14.94 11.37 -9.23
CA ARG A 38 -15.37 9.96 -9.23
C ARG A 38 -14.55 9.11 -10.21
N GLU A 39 -14.20 9.66 -11.36
CA GLU A 39 -13.42 9.00 -12.39
C GLU A 39 -11.97 8.77 -11.96
N GLU A 40 -11.35 9.76 -11.31
CA GLU A 40 -9.99 9.63 -10.76
C GLU A 40 -9.91 8.60 -9.63
N LYS A 41 -10.95 8.56 -8.78
CA LYS A 41 -11.09 7.52 -7.76
C LYS A 41 -11.17 6.13 -8.38
N PHE A 42 -11.96 5.99 -9.45
CA PHE A 42 -12.09 4.72 -10.16
C PHE A 42 -10.77 4.29 -10.81
N GLN A 43 -10.09 5.20 -11.51
CA GLN A 43 -8.77 4.93 -12.10
C GLN A 43 -7.73 4.54 -11.04
N SER A 44 -7.78 5.14 -9.86
CA SER A 44 -6.92 4.75 -8.74
C SER A 44 -7.18 3.31 -8.28
N LEU A 45 -8.44 2.88 -8.21
CA LEU A 45 -8.82 1.50 -7.89
C LEU A 45 -8.38 0.51 -8.97
N VAL A 46 -8.48 0.90 -10.25
CA VAL A 46 -8.00 0.09 -11.38
C VAL A 46 -6.48 -0.04 -11.37
N ARG A 47 -5.74 1.06 -11.16
CA ARG A 47 -4.27 1.05 -11.04
C ARG A 47 -3.78 0.24 -9.85
N ALA A 48 -4.52 0.26 -8.74
CA ALA A 48 -4.23 -0.58 -7.57
C ALA A 48 -4.54 -2.07 -7.79
N GLY A 49 -5.13 -2.43 -8.95
CA GLY A 49 -5.53 -3.81 -9.26
C GLY A 49 -6.71 -4.30 -8.40
N ILE A 50 -7.48 -3.38 -7.82
CA ILE A 50 -8.66 -3.70 -7.01
C ILE A 50 -9.87 -3.90 -7.92
N CYS A 51 -10.03 -3.04 -8.92
CA CYS A 51 -11.09 -3.13 -9.92
C CYS A 51 -10.49 -3.40 -11.32
N THR A 52 -11.28 -4.02 -12.20
CA THR A 52 -11.04 -4.06 -13.64
C THR A 52 -11.52 -2.78 -14.30
N ALA A 53 -11.07 -2.52 -15.54
CA ALA A 53 -11.54 -1.36 -16.32
C ALA A 53 -13.06 -1.36 -16.54
N ASP A 54 -13.69 -2.54 -16.56
CA ASP A 54 -15.14 -2.75 -16.66
C ASP A 54 -15.90 -2.49 -15.33
N GLY A 55 -15.22 -2.10 -14.27
CA GLY A 55 -15.84 -1.80 -12.99
C GLY A 55 -16.15 -3.00 -12.09
N LYS A 56 -15.68 -4.20 -12.47
CA LYS A 56 -15.77 -5.39 -11.62
C LYS A 56 -14.60 -5.46 -10.65
N LEU A 57 -14.78 -6.12 -9.52
CA LEU A 57 -13.65 -6.42 -8.63
C LEU A 57 -12.71 -7.41 -9.32
N THR A 58 -11.43 -7.37 -8.97
CA THR A 58 -10.50 -8.41 -9.41
C THR A 58 -10.67 -9.67 -8.55
N ARG A 59 -10.24 -10.82 -9.08
CA ARG A 59 -10.34 -12.13 -8.41
C ARG A 59 -9.78 -12.16 -6.99
N ARG A 60 -8.77 -11.33 -6.70
CA ARG A 60 -8.17 -11.21 -5.37
C ARG A 60 -9.13 -10.63 -4.33
N TYR A 61 -10.12 -9.86 -4.78
CA TYR A 61 -11.11 -9.18 -3.95
C TYR A 61 -12.53 -9.74 -4.15
N GLY A 62 -12.67 -10.91 -4.78
CA GLY A 62 -13.93 -11.65 -4.89
C GLY A 62 -14.76 -11.38 -6.15
N GLY A 63 -14.17 -10.77 -7.19
CA GLY A 63 -14.81 -10.60 -8.50
C GLY A 63 -14.51 -11.69 -9.51
#